data_AF-X0UL73-F1
#
_entry.id   AF-X0UL73-F1
#
_cell.length_a   1.000
_cell.length_b   1.000
_cell.length_c   1.000
_cell.angle_alpha   90.00
_cell.angle_beta   90.00
_cell.angle_gamma   90.00
#
_symmetry.space_group_name_H-M   'P 1'
#
loop_
_entity.id
_entity.type
_entity.pdbx_description
1 polymer ?
#
loop_
_entity_poly.entity_id
_entity_poly.type
_entity_poly.pdbx_seq_one_letter_code
_entity_poly.pdbx_strand_id
1 'polypeptide(L)'
;MVRAPRFFVLGAGFSQPGGLPLGKDLFAQIVAETKRTVLYENILKPDIEAFIRYLNETEGQTIREEEIDFEQFMSYLDIEHFLDLRGSDTWSSEGNRSQLVIRNFIALVLHKSQREMSESDLSLYRSFAERLSPRDVIVTFNYDTVLERALKDAQVPFRLFPQRYTNVSPGWGEVDTSTEEVILLKM
;
A
#
# COMPACT_ATOMS: atom_id res chain seq x y z
N MET A 1 -13.76 33.06 -9.40
CA MET A 1 -13.57 32.10 -10.51
C MET A 1 -13.32 30.74 -9.88
N VAL A 2 -14.17 29.74 -10.09
CA VAL A 2 -13.98 28.41 -9.50
C VAL A 2 -12.84 27.72 -10.26
N ARG A 3 -11.78 27.31 -9.54
CA ARG A 3 -10.64 26.61 -10.13
C ARG A 3 -11.10 25.26 -10.67
N ALA A 4 -10.61 24.86 -11.85
CA ALA A 4 -10.89 23.53 -12.39
C ALA A 4 -10.37 22.45 -11.43
N PRO A 5 -11.09 21.33 -11.26
CA PRO A 5 -10.63 20.22 -10.42
C PRO A 5 -9.31 19.67 -10.95
N ARG A 6 -8.37 19.40 -10.04
CA ARG A 6 -7.10 18.76 -10.38
C ARG A 6 -7.13 17.29 -9.99
N PHE A 7 -6.43 16.48 -10.76
CA PHE A 7 -6.28 15.06 -10.53
C PHE A 7 -4.80 14.74 -10.31
N PHE A 8 -4.50 14.09 -9.19
CA PHE A 8 -3.15 13.68 -8.81
C PHE A 8 -3.08 12.16 -8.72
N VAL A 9 -2.00 11.58 -9.25
CA VAL A 9 -1.68 10.17 -9.09
C VAL A 9 -0.36 10.09 -8.34
N LEU A 10 -0.38 9.50 -7.15
CA LEU A 10 0.76 9.40 -6.25
C LEU A 10 1.17 7.93 -6.10
N GLY A 11 2.46 7.67 -6.29
CA GLY A 11 3.08 6.38 -5.99
C GLY A 11 4.15 6.52 -4.92
N ALA A 12 4.82 5.42 -4.59
CA ALA A 12 5.74 5.33 -3.44
C ALA A 12 6.87 6.37 -3.47
N GLY A 13 7.24 6.87 -4.66
CA GLY A 13 8.20 7.96 -4.81
C GLY A 13 7.77 9.28 -4.15
N PHE A 14 6.47 9.52 -3.96
CA PHE A 14 5.97 10.67 -3.19
C PHE A 14 6.32 10.56 -1.70
N SER A 15 6.47 9.33 -1.20
CA SER A 15 6.76 9.02 0.19
C SER A 15 8.24 8.95 0.52
N GLN A 16 9.10 8.80 -0.50
CA GLN A 16 10.54 8.65 -0.34
C GLN A 16 11.22 9.85 0.35
N PRO A 17 10.88 11.12 0.05
CA PRO A 17 11.44 12.27 0.78
C PRO A 17 11.07 12.28 2.27
N GLY A 18 10.00 11.59 2.65
CA GLY A 18 9.60 11.38 4.04
C GLY A 18 10.35 10.25 4.74
N GLY A 19 11.35 9.65 4.08
CA GLY A 19 12.12 8.52 4.62
C GLY A 19 11.39 7.17 4.53
N LEU A 20 10.28 7.07 3.79
CA LEU A 20 9.59 5.80 3.60
C LEU A 20 10.30 4.93 2.55
N PRO A 21 10.34 3.59 2.77
CA PRO A 21 11.00 2.69 1.85
C PRO A 21 10.25 2.62 0.52
N LEU A 22 11.02 2.52 -0.58
CA LEU A 22 10.47 2.12 -1.88
C LEU A 22 10.23 0.61 -1.90
N GLY A 23 9.46 0.09 -2.86
CA GLY A 23 9.09 -1.33 -2.93
C GLY A 23 10.27 -2.31 -2.76
N LYS A 24 11.40 -2.04 -3.42
CA LYS A 24 12.64 -2.83 -3.28
C LYS A 24 13.21 -2.83 -1.85
N ASP A 25 13.20 -1.68 -1.19
CA ASP A 25 13.77 -1.53 0.16
C ASP A 25 12.78 -2.07 1.21
N LEU A 26 11.48 -1.96 0.92
CA LEU A 26 10.39 -2.42 1.75
C LEU A 26 10.42 -3.95 1.89
N PHE A 27 10.61 -4.69 0.80
CA PHE A 27 10.66 -6.15 0.89
C PHE A 27 11.85 -6.66 1.69
N ALA A 28 13.04 -6.09 1.49
CA ALA A 28 14.21 -6.42 2.28
C ALA A 28 13.95 -6.18 3.79
N GLN A 29 13.28 -5.09 4.15
CA GLN A 29 12.89 -4.80 5.53
C GLN A 29 11.82 -5.76 6.07
N ILE A 30 10.81 -6.12 5.26
CA ILE A 30 9.78 -7.11 5.60
C ILE A 30 10.44 -8.44 5.93
N VAL A 31 11.32 -8.92 5.06
CA VAL A 31 12.07 -10.16 5.25
C VAL A 31 12.89 -10.10 6.53
N ALA A 32 13.63 -9.00 6.75
CA ALA A 32 14.47 -8.83 7.94
C ALA A 32 13.65 -8.84 9.25
N GLU A 33 12.48 -8.20 9.26
CA GLU A 33 11.58 -8.21 10.42
C GLU A 33 10.89 -9.57 10.60
N THR A 34 10.53 -10.23 9.50
CA THR A 34 9.86 -11.54 9.54
C THR A 34 10.80 -12.62 10.04
N LYS A 35 12.10 -12.57 9.66
CA LYS A 35 13.18 -13.45 10.15
C LYS A 35 13.33 -13.47 11.67
N ARG A 36 12.82 -12.46 12.37
CA ARG A 36 12.81 -12.40 13.85
C ARG A 36 11.65 -13.17 14.47
N THR A 37 10.79 -13.78 13.66
CA THR A 37 9.58 -14.48 14.09
C THR A 37 9.55 -15.88 13.50
N VAL A 38 8.74 -16.76 14.09
CA VAL A 38 8.50 -18.11 13.56
C VAL A 38 7.79 -18.11 12.20
N LEU A 39 7.22 -16.97 11.78
CA LEU A 39 6.47 -16.86 10.52
C LEU A 39 7.39 -16.93 9.30
N TYR A 40 8.67 -16.56 9.44
CA TYR A 40 9.62 -16.66 8.34
C TYR A 40 9.84 -18.10 7.91
N GLU A 41 10.32 -18.94 8.83
CA GLU A 41 10.64 -20.34 8.53
C GLU A 41 9.39 -21.15 8.13
N ASN A 42 8.23 -20.86 8.74
CA ASN A 42 7.02 -21.67 8.56
C ASN A 42 6.13 -21.22 7.40
N ILE A 43 6.23 -19.97 6.93
CA ILE A 43 5.30 -19.41 5.95
C ILE A 43 6.06 -18.77 4.78
N LEU A 44 6.88 -17.76 5.06
CA LEU A 44 7.44 -16.91 4.00
C LEU A 44 8.60 -17.59 3.24
N LYS A 45 9.49 -18.28 3.97
CA LYS A 45 10.68 -18.91 3.39
C LYS A 45 10.37 -20.01 2.36
N PRO A 46 9.42 -20.95 2.59
CA PRO A 46 9.06 -21.93 1.57
C PRO A 46 8.60 -21.29 0.25
N ASP A 47 7.87 -20.18 0.33
CA ASP A 47 7.36 -19.48 -0.84
C ASP A 47 8.46 -18.69 -1.57
N ILE A 48 9.38 -18.08 -0.82
CA ILE A 48 10.60 -17.48 -1.37
C ILE A 48 11.44 -18.53 -2.10
N GLU A 49 11.69 -19.68 -1.49
CA GLU A 49 12.47 -20.77 -2.10
C GLU A 49 11.77 -21.34 -3.34
N ALA A 50 10.44 -21.42 -3.33
CA ALA A 50 9.67 -21.81 -4.49
C ALA A 50 9.77 -20.79 -5.63
N PHE A 51 9.72 -19.49 -5.32
CA PHE A 51 9.89 -18.44 -6.31
C PHE A 51 11.30 -18.41 -6.93
N ILE A 52 12.35 -18.52 -6.11
CA ILE A 52 13.73 -18.58 -6.61
C ILE A 52 13.91 -19.79 -7.55
N ARG A 53 13.37 -20.95 -7.16
CA ARG A 53 13.38 -22.15 -8.01
C ARG A 53 12.62 -21.92 -9.32
N TYR A 54 11.44 -21.30 -9.26
CA TYR A 54 10.66 -20.95 -10.45
C TYR A 54 11.46 -20.07 -11.42
N LEU A 55 12.12 -19.01 -10.94
CA LEU A 55 12.96 -18.14 -11.78
C LEU A 55 14.16 -18.88 -12.38
N ASN A 56 14.76 -19.79 -11.62
CA ASN A 56 15.85 -20.61 -12.11
C ASN A 56 15.42 -21.54 -13.24
N GLU A 57 14.30 -22.24 -13.06
CA GLU A 57 13.80 -23.24 -14.00
C GLU A 57 13.19 -22.63 -15.27
N THR A 58 12.58 -21.46 -15.17
CA THR A 58 11.86 -20.82 -16.29
C THR A 58 12.68 -19.75 -17.01
N GLU A 59 13.52 -19.00 -16.30
CA GLU A 59 14.28 -17.87 -16.84
C GLU A 59 15.80 -18.11 -16.82
N GLY A 60 16.26 -19.21 -16.24
CA GLY A 60 17.70 -19.49 -16.07
C GLY A 60 18.40 -18.54 -15.09
N GLN A 61 17.63 -17.82 -14.27
CA GLN A 61 18.15 -16.83 -13.33
C GLN A 61 18.48 -17.48 -11.99
N THR A 62 19.71 -17.29 -11.51
CA THR A 62 20.10 -17.68 -10.15
C THR A 62 20.22 -16.42 -9.31
N ILE A 63 19.19 -16.13 -8.53
CA ILE A 63 19.15 -14.98 -7.63
C ILE A 63 19.20 -15.43 -6.17
N ARG A 64 19.67 -14.54 -5.29
CA ARG A 64 19.55 -14.70 -3.84
C ARG A 64 18.28 -14.05 -3.32
N GLU A 65 17.92 -14.35 -2.09
CA GLU A 65 16.73 -13.81 -1.43
C GLU A 65 16.73 -12.28 -1.39
N GLU A 66 17.88 -11.67 -1.12
CA GLU A 66 18.06 -10.21 -1.09
C GLU A 66 17.94 -9.54 -2.47
N GLU A 67 17.95 -10.31 -3.56
CA GLU A 67 17.85 -9.83 -4.94
C GLU A 67 16.43 -9.96 -5.50
N ILE A 68 15.48 -10.46 -4.71
CA ILE A 68 14.08 -10.62 -5.12
C ILE A 68 13.43 -9.27 -5.37
N ASP A 69 12.86 -9.11 -6.56
CA ASP A 69 11.94 -8.02 -6.85
C ASP A 69 10.59 -8.29 -6.17
N PHE A 70 10.16 -7.33 -5.35
CA PHE A 70 8.94 -7.48 -4.56
C PHE A 70 7.69 -7.63 -5.41
N GLU A 71 7.56 -6.81 -6.46
CA GLU A 71 6.37 -6.80 -7.31
C GLU A 71 6.28 -8.09 -8.12
N GLN A 72 7.42 -8.60 -8.60
CA GLN A 72 7.50 -9.89 -9.27
C GLN A 72 7.13 -11.04 -8.34
N PHE A 73 7.63 -11.02 -7.10
CA PHE A 73 7.29 -12.04 -6.10
C PHE A 73 5.82 -12.01 -5.71
N MET A 74 5.24 -10.82 -5.49
CA MET A 74 3.80 -10.66 -5.23
C MET A 74 2.96 -11.16 -6.41
N SER A 75 3.35 -10.83 -7.64
CA SER A 75 2.69 -11.31 -8.86
C SER A 75 2.74 -12.84 -8.96
N TYR A 76 3.87 -13.46 -8.63
CA TYR A 76 4.00 -14.90 -8.57
C TYR A 76 3.03 -15.52 -7.55
N LEU A 77 2.96 -14.96 -6.34
CA LEU A 77 2.03 -15.42 -5.31
C LEU A 77 0.55 -15.26 -5.73
N ASP A 78 0.22 -14.15 -6.39
CA ASP A 78 -1.14 -13.88 -6.89
C ASP A 78 -1.53 -14.87 -7.99
N ILE A 79 -0.64 -15.14 -8.95
CA ILE A 79 -0.89 -16.12 -10.03
C ILE A 79 -1.04 -17.52 -9.45
N GLU A 80 -0.14 -17.92 -8.56
CA GLU A 80 -0.18 -19.24 -7.92
C GLU A 80 -1.47 -19.44 -7.14
N HIS A 81 -1.90 -18.41 -6.40
CA HIS A 81 -3.17 -18.42 -5.67
C HIS A 81 -4.38 -18.42 -6.60
N PHE A 82 -4.41 -17.55 -7.62
CA PHE A 82 -5.55 -17.43 -8.55
C PHE A 82 -5.77 -18.71 -9.37
N LEU A 83 -4.69 -19.38 -9.75
CA LEU A 83 -4.74 -20.63 -10.50
C LEU A 83 -4.92 -21.87 -9.61
N ASP A 84 -5.03 -21.69 -8.28
CA ASP A 84 -5.08 -22.78 -7.29
C ASP A 84 -4.01 -23.86 -7.56
N LEU A 85 -2.77 -23.45 -7.87
CA LEU A 85 -1.72 -24.43 -8.23
C LEU A 85 -1.36 -25.34 -7.04
N ARG A 86 -1.61 -24.86 -5.81
CA ARG A 86 -1.58 -25.66 -4.55
C ARG A 86 -2.83 -26.50 -4.28
N GLY A 87 -3.87 -26.43 -5.10
CA GLY A 87 -5.12 -27.14 -4.90
C GLY A 87 -5.80 -26.78 -3.57
N SER A 88 -6.15 -27.77 -2.75
CA SER A 88 -6.85 -27.58 -1.46
C SER A 88 -6.00 -26.95 -0.35
N ASP A 89 -4.72 -26.64 -0.61
CA ASP A 89 -3.81 -26.00 0.35
C ASP A 89 -3.82 -24.45 0.23
N THR A 90 -4.86 -23.89 -0.40
CA THR A 90 -5.15 -22.45 -0.38
C THR A 90 -5.89 -22.07 0.89
N TRP A 91 -5.33 -21.10 1.63
CA TRP A 91 -5.77 -20.77 2.99
C TRP A 91 -7.17 -20.15 3.05
N SER A 92 -7.48 -19.27 2.10
CA SER A 92 -8.77 -18.58 2.00
C SER A 92 -8.94 -17.95 0.62
N SER A 93 -10.16 -17.50 0.30
CA SER A 93 -10.45 -16.67 -0.88
C SER A 93 -9.77 -15.30 -0.89
N GLU A 94 -9.19 -14.86 0.23
CA GLU A 94 -8.62 -13.52 0.42
C GLU A 94 -7.09 -13.47 0.19
N GLY A 95 -6.49 -14.58 -0.25
CA GLY A 95 -5.05 -14.71 -0.47
C GLY A 95 -4.41 -15.89 0.25
N ASN A 96 -3.14 -16.13 -0.08
CA ASN A 96 -2.31 -17.13 0.59
C ASN A 96 -1.69 -16.60 1.90
N ARG A 97 -1.16 -17.49 2.73
CA ARG A 97 -0.60 -17.13 4.04
C ARG A 97 0.56 -16.12 3.93
N SER A 98 1.43 -16.27 2.93
CA SER A 98 2.55 -15.35 2.72
C SER A 98 2.10 -13.94 2.41
N GLN A 99 1.05 -13.76 1.59
CA GLN A 99 0.48 -12.44 1.34
C GLN A 99 -0.08 -11.78 2.60
N LEU A 100 -0.74 -12.55 3.48
CA LEU A 100 -1.19 -12.04 4.78
C LEU A 100 -0.03 -11.64 5.68
N VAL A 101 1.02 -12.46 5.75
CA VAL A 101 2.24 -12.14 6.51
C VAL A 101 2.86 -10.86 5.97
N ILE A 102 3.10 -10.78 4.66
CA ILE A 102 3.67 -9.61 3.98
C ILE A 102 2.85 -8.36 4.29
N ARG A 103 1.53 -8.37 4.14
CA ARG A 103 0.65 -7.22 4.44
C ARG A 103 0.80 -6.74 5.89
N ASN A 104 0.87 -7.66 6.85
CA ASN A 104 1.08 -7.30 8.26
C ASN A 104 2.46 -6.68 8.51
N PHE A 105 3.51 -7.21 7.87
CA PHE A 105 4.86 -6.68 8.01
C PHE A 105 5.06 -5.36 7.24
N ILE A 106 4.35 -5.12 6.13
CA ILE A 106 4.25 -3.80 5.50
C ILE A 106 3.76 -2.79 6.54
N ALA A 107 2.64 -3.08 7.21
CA ALA A 107 2.09 -2.19 8.23
C ALA A 107 3.09 -1.95 9.38
N LEU A 108 3.79 -2.99 9.84
CA LEU A 108 4.82 -2.86 10.88
C LEU A 108 5.99 -1.96 10.44
N VAL A 109 6.55 -2.21 9.26
CA VAL A 109 7.69 -1.44 8.72
C VAL A 109 7.29 0.02 8.55
N LEU A 110 6.16 0.28 7.88
CA LEU A 110 5.68 1.65 7.67
C LEU A 110 5.35 2.35 8.98
N HIS A 111 4.83 1.64 9.98
CA HIS A 111 4.57 2.22 11.30
C HIS A 111 5.87 2.63 12.00
N LYS A 112 6.92 1.80 11.93
CA LYS A 112 8.25 2.15 12.47
C LYS A 112 8.82 3.37 11.75
N SER A 113 8.85 3.35 10.41
CA SER A 113 9.37 4.46 9.61
C SER A 113 8.62 5.77 9.87
N GLN A 114 7.28 5.73 9.96
CA GLN A 114 6.47 6.92 10.25
C GLN A 114 6.70 7.49 11.66
N ARG A 115 7.10 6.67 12.64
CA ARG A 115 7.44 7.14 13.99
C ARG A 115 8.79 7.83 14.06
N GLU A 116 9.70 7.48 13.16
CA GLU A 116 11.04 8.05 13.07
C GLU A 116 11.07 9.34 12.22
N MET A 117 9.98 9.65 11.51
CA MET A 117 9.84 10.87 10.72
C MET A 117 9.98 12.12 11.58
N SER A 118 10.89 12.98 11.15
CA SER A 118 11.04 14.34 11.65
C SER A 118 10.02 15.29 11.02
N GLU A 119 9.88 16.47 11.62
CA GLU A 119 9.06 17.55 11.08
C GLU A 119 9.54 18.02 9.69
N SER A 120 10.85 17.96 9.41
CA SER A 120 11.40 18.26 8.09
C SER A 120 10.99 17.23 7.03
N ASP A 121 10.85 15.96 7.40
CA ASP A 121 10.45 14.88 6.48
C ASP A 121 8.99 15.04 6.02
N LEU A 122 8.16 15.69 6.84
CA LEU A 122 6.77 16.00 6.54
C LEU A 122 6.58 17.28 5.70
N SER A 123 7.65 18.03 5.43
CA SER A 123 7.56 19.34 4.77
C SER A 123 6.90 19.27 3.37
N LEU A 124 7.23 18.23 2.60
CA LEU A 124 6.63 17.97 1.29
C LEU A 124 5.12 17.74 1.42
N TYR A 125 4.72 16.86 2.34
CA TYR A 125 3.32 16.52 2.57
C TYR A 125 2.49 17.70 3.03
N ARG A 126 3.02 18.50 3.96
CA ARG A 126 2.37 19.73 4.42
C ARG A 126 2.20 20.74 3.29
N SER A 127 3.29 21.01 2.57
CA SER A 127 3.26 21.94 1.44
C SER A 127 2.30 21.50 0.35
N PHE A 128 2.18 20.18 0.14
CA PHE A 128 1.22 19.61 -0.79
C PHE A 128 -0.21 19.78 -0.28
N ALA A 129 -0.49 19.39 0.96
CA ALA A 129 -1.80 19.48 1.59
C ALA A 129 -2.35 20.92 1.62
N GLU A 130 -1.53 21.88 2.03
CA GLU A 130 -1.88 23.31 2.07
C GLU A 130 -2.24 23.91 0.70
N ARG A 131 -1.78 23.29 -0.38
CA ARG A 131 -2.04 23.74 -1.75
C ARG A 131 -3.22 23.05 -2.39
N LEU A 132 -3.84 22.08 -1.71
CA LEU A 132 -5.05 21.44 -2.19
C LEU A 132 -6.24 22.39 -2.09
N SER A 133 -7.22 22.14 -2.92
CA SER A 133 -8.47 22.88 -2.97
C SER A 133 -9.62 21.88 -2.94
N PRO A 134 -10.80 22.27 -2.43
CA PRO A 134 -11.99 21.46 -2.58
C PRO A 134 -12.16 21.01 -4.04
N ARG A 135 -12.62 19.77 -4.25
CA ARG A 135 -12.72 19.07 -5.55
C ARG A 135 -11.45 18.49 -6.14
N ASP A 136 -10.28 18.72 -5.54
CA ASP A 136 -9.11 17.98 -5.96
C ASP A 136 -9.30 16.49 -5.67
N VAL A 137 -8.83 15.65 -6.59
CA VAL A 137 -8.87 14.20 -6.48
C VAL A 137 -7.45 13.68 -6.47
N ILE A 138 -7.16 12.82 -5.51
CA ILE A 138 -5.88 12.17 -5.33
C ILE A 138 -6.14 10.68 -5.40
N VAL A 139 -5.45 9.98 -6.29
CA VAL A 139 -5.35 8.53 -6.29
C VAL A 139 -3.95 8.18 -5.81
N THR A 140 -3.86 7.45 -4.70
CA THR A 140 -2.58 7.04 -4.13
C THR A 140 -2.46 5.53 -4.11
N PHE A 141 -1.29 5.04 -4.53
CA PHE A 141 -0.87 3.65 -4.41
C PHE A 141 0.01 3.44 -3.17
N ASN A 142 0.06 4.44 -2.28
CA ASN A 142 0.90 4.38 -1.10
C ASN A 142 0.17 3.68 0.04
N TYR A 143 0.85 2.72 0.65
CA TYR A 143 0.38 2.00 1.84
C TYR A 143 0.41 2.86 3.13
N ASP A 144 1.22 3.92 3.16
CA ASP A 144 1.37 4.78 4.34
C ASP A 144 0.20 5.75 4.55
N THR A 145 0.11 6.36 5.74
CA THR A 145 -0.96 7.29 6.12
C THR A 145 -0.48 8.74 6.29
N VAL A 146 0.67 9.08 5.70
CA VAL A 146 1.35 10.36 5.96
C VAL A 146 0.57 11.52 5.34
N LEU A 147 0.00 11.33 4.15
CA LEU A 147 -0.82 12.35 3.50
C LEU A 147 -2.10 12.65 4.29
N GLU A 148 -2.77 11.63 4.80
CA GLU A 148 -3.95 11.77 5.66
C GLU A 148 -3.62 12.54 6.93
N ARG A 149 -2.46 12.27 7.53
CA ARG A 149 -1.97 13.04 8.67
C ARG A 149 -1.74 14.51 8.29
N ALA A 150 -1.07 14.78 7.17
CA ALA A 150 -0.82 16.14 6.72
C ALA A 150 -2.12 16.92 6.39
N LEU A 151 -3.12 16.26 5.80
CA LEU A 151 -4.45 16.82 5.57
C LEU A 151 -5.15 17.20 6.88
N LYS A 152 -5.09 16.32 7.88
CA LYS A 152 -5.64 16.59 9.23
C LYS A 152 -4.92 17.76 9.90
N ASP A 153 -3.59 17.78 9.85
CA ASP A 153 -2.76 18.83 10.45
C ASP A 153 -3.03 20.20 9.80
N ALA A 154 -3.23 20.23 8.47
CA ALA A 154 -3.58 21.42 7.71
C ALA A 154 -5.07 21.79 7.78
N GLN A 155 -5.88 21.01 8.52
CA GLN A 155 -7.33 21.16 8.62
C GLN A 155 -8.04 21.18 7.25
N VAL A 156 -7.50 20.45 6.27
CA VAL A 156 -8.10 20.31 4.94
C VAL A 156 -9.15 19.18 5.00
N PRO A 157 -10.44 19.48 4.75
CA PRO A 157 -11.47 18.45 4.72
C PRO A 157 -11.21 17.46 3.58
N PHE A 158 -11.24 16.16 3.87
CA PHE A 158 -11.05 15.12 2.88
C PHE A 158 -11.92 13.90 3.15
N ARG A 159 -12.21 13.14 2.10
CA ARG A 159 -12.93 11.87 2.16
C ARG A 159 -12.17 10.76 1.44
N LEU A 160 -12.36 9.53 1.92
CA LEU A 160 -11.69 8.33 1.41
C LEU A 160 -12.53 7.51 0.41
N PHE A 161 -13.68 8.05 0.01
CA PHE A 161 -14.62 7.40 -0.89
C PHE A 161 -15.13 8.43 -1.91
N PRO A 162 -15.47 7.98 -3.13
CA PRO A 162 -15.95 8.89 -4.18
C PRO A 162 -17.32 9.46 -3.85
N GLN A 163 -18.18 8.72 -3.15
CA GLN A 163 -19.54 9.11 -2.79
C GLN A 163 -19.89 8.57 -1.39
N ARG A 164 -20.71 9.30 -0.64
CA ARG A 164 -21.40 8.80 0.56
C ARG A 164 -22.88 9.13 0.48
N TYR A 165 -23.67 8.42 1.26
CA TYR A 165 -25.06 8.76 1.47
C TYR A 165 -25.20 9.62 2.73
N THR A 166 -26.00 10.70 2.65
CA THR A 166 -26.40 11.49 3.82
C THR A 166 -27.50 10.78 4.60
N ASN A 167 -28.40 10.08 3.89
CA ASN A 167 -29.51 9.32 4.44
C ASN A 167 -29.64 7.96 3.75
N VAL A 168 -29.93 6.92 4.54
CA VAL A 168 -30.17 5.55 4.03
C VAL A 168 -31.49 5.04 4.60
N SER A 169 -32.34 4.48 3.74
CA SER A 169 -33.62 3.87 4.10
C SER A 169 -33.80 2.53 3.38
N PRO A 170 -34.73 1.66 3.84
CA PRO A 170 -35.07 0.45 3.09
C PRO A 170 -35.58 0.82 1.68
N GLY A 171 -34.78 0.51 0.66
CA GLY A 171 -35.12 0.71 -0.75
C GLY A 171 -34.67 2.04 -1.39
N TRP A 172 -34.07 2.98 -0.64
CA TRP A 172 -33.50 4.21 -1.23
C TRP A 172 -32.41 4.84 -0.35
N GLY A 173 -31.58 5.71 -0.94
CA GLY A 173 -30.59 6.52 -0.23
C GLY A 173 -30.38 7.86 -0.92
N GLU A 174 -30.02 8.88 -0.15
CA GLU A 174 -29.73 10.23 -0.63
C GLU A 174 -28.21 10.41 -0.75
N VAL A 175 -27.72 10.68 -1.96
CA VAL A 175 -26.28 10.86 -2.21
C VAL A 175 -25.85 12.25 -1.75
N ASP A 176 -24.76 12.31 -0.99
CA ASP A 176 -24.10 13.57 -0.64
C ASP A 176 -23.45 14.19 -1.89
N THR A 177 -24.00 15.31 -2.35
CA THR A 177 -23.49 16.07 -3.50
C THR A 177 -22.48 17.16 -3.11
N SER A 178 -22.07 17.25 -1.84
CA SER A 178 -21.07 18.21 -1.38
C SER A 178 -19.75 18.04 -2.12
N THR A 179 -19.15 19.18 -2.46
CA THR A 179 -17.86 19.26 -3.15
C THR A 179 -16.81 20.03 -2.35
N GLU A 180 -17.07 20.26 -1.06
CA GLU A 180 -16.23 21.09 -0.17
C GLU A 180 -15.02 20.33 0.40
N GLU A 181 -14.77 19.12 -0.09
CA GLU A 181 -13.73 18.21 0.40
C GLU A 181 -12.78 17.80 -0.73
N VAL A 182 -11.55 17.44 -0.37
CA VAL A 182 -10.63 16.69 -1.24
C VAL A 182 -11.06 15.22 -1.26
N ILE A 183 -10.95 14.56 -2.42
CA ILE A 183 -11.16 13.11 -2.53
C ILE A 183 -9.80 12.43 -2.54
N LEU A 184 -9.51 11.59 -1.56
CA LEU A 184 -8.30 10.78 -1.48
C LEU A 184 -8.66 9.30 -1.61
N LEU A 185 -8.39 8.71 -2.77
CA LEU A 185 -8.64 7.31 -3.06
C LEU A 185 -7.36 6.50 -2.87
N LYS A 186 -7.41 5.46 -2.03
CA LYS A 186 -6.32 4.49 -1.87
C LYS A 186 -6.61 3.25 -2.70
N MET A 187 -5.59 2.79 -3.43
CA MET A 187 -5.64 1.58 -4.25
C MET A 187 -4.96 0.41 -3.55
#